data_AF-A0A420HT77-F1
#
_entry.id   AF-A0A420HT77-F1
#
_cell.length_a   1.000
_cell.length_b   1.000
_cell.length_c   1.000
_cell.angle_alpha   90.00
_cell.angle_beta   90.00
_cell.angle_gamma   90.00
#
_symmetry.space_group_name_H-M   'P 1'
#
loop_
_entity.id
_entity.type
_entity.pdbx_description
1 polymer ?
#
loop_
_entity_poly.entity_id
_entity_poly.type
_entity_poly.pdbx_seq_one_letter_code
_entity_poly.pdbx_strand_id
1 'polypeptide(L)'
;MAFFQLLEHREEDELHKSRLLNVEEKPFKRVSKRLLAPSSFLTTPSKLPTPPLDILQGDSDHLTLAQEKINEERRQFKEDLLFDFSAFDSSLIRIQFLRNSNERERERYRADKARILETAQHVRENNALLRIQLEEAKQTLEQRKKFDELAEKITGNRLLRPREDQLANLRKLEEECRELERESKNYKITWAERREKFGRIVEEGMQLRRLIRDEKEEVERREGMAEDEDGENIDITSRGGQTPKHPSGNGTPKVRNDLI
;
A
#
# COMPACT_ATOMS: atom_id res chain seq x y z
N MET A 1 30.11 -5.71 -18.43
CA MET A 1 30.85 -5.04 -17.33
C MET A 1 32.30 -5.47 -17.45
N ALA A 2 33.23 -4.52 -17.59
CA ALA A 2 34.65 -4.86 -17.62
C ALA A 2 35.05 -5.44 -16.26
N PHE A 3 35.59 -6.66 -16.25
CA PHE A 3 36.16 -7.27 -15.06
C PHE A 3 37.55 -6.68 -14.83
N PHE A 4 37.66 -5.79 -13.86
CA PHE A 4 38.96 -5.32 -13.37
C PHE A 4 39.47 -6.35 -12.37
N GLN A 5 40.16 -7.36 -12.88
CA GLN A 5 40.85 -8.35 -12.04
C GLN A 5 42.11 -7.71 -11.46
N LEU A 6 42.44 -8.02 -10.20
CA LEU A 6 43.76 -7.68 -9.67
C LEU A 6 44.80 -8.35 -10.58
N LEU A 7 45.81 -7.58 -11.01
CA LEU A 7 46.95 -8.13 -11.72
C LEU A 7 47.64 -9.18 -10.84
N GLU A 8 48.13 -10.24 -11.48
CA GLU A 8 49.00 -11.18 -10.81
C GLU A 8 50.32 -10.50 -10.45
N HIS A 9 50.99 -10.97 -9.40
CA HIS A 9 52.22 -10.34 -8.89
C HIS A 9 53.29 -10.17 -9.98
N ARG A 10 53.41 -11.14 -10.88
CA ARG A 10 54.32 -11.09 -12.02
C ARG A 10 53.97 -9.96 -12.99
N GLU A 11 52.69 -9.78 -13.30
CA GLU A 11 52.23 -8.72 -14.21
C GLU A 11 52.41 -7.34 -13.57
N GLU A 12 52.18 -7.23 -12.26
CA GLU A 12 52.43 -6.01 -11.50
C GLU A 12 53.92 -5.63 -11.51
N ASP A 13 54.82 -6.61 -11.34
CA ASP A 13 56.27 -6.41 -11.45
C ASP A 13 56.71 -5.97 -12.84
N GLU A 14 56.14 -6.57 -13.90
CA GLU A 14 56.41 -6.17 -15.29
C GLU A 14 55.92 -4.75 -15.58
N LEU A 15 54.77 -4.37 -15.01
CA LEU A 15 54.23 -3.02 -15.10
C LEU A 15 55.10 -2.02 -14.33
N HIS A 16 55.58 -2.40 -13.14
CA HIS A 16 56.49 -1.60 -12.33
C HIS A 16 57.82 -1.37 -13.08
N LYS A 17 58.41 -2.43 -13.62
CA LYS A 17 59.63 -2.37 -14.44
C LYS A 17 59.49 -1.43 -15.64
N SER A 18 58.37 -1.53 -16.37
CA SER A 18 58.15 -0.74 -17.57
C SER A 18 57.85 0.73 -17.29
N ARG A 19 57.15 1.05 -16.18
CA ARG A 19 56.63 2.41 -15.92
C ARG A 19 57.38 3.20 -14.85
N LEU A 20 57.75 2.55 -13.75
CA LEU A 20 58.18 3.24 -12.51
C LEU A 20 59.67 3.05 -12.25
N LEU A 21 60.20 1.86 -12.47
CA LEU A 21 61.58 1.51 -12.13
C LEU A 21 62.60 2.43 -12.82
N ASN A 22 62.39 2.76 -14.09
CA ASN A 22 63.27 3.68 -14.83
C ASN A 22 63.32 5.09 -14.23
N VAL A 23 62.23 5.55 -13.61
CA VAL A 23 62.15 6.86 -12.96
C VAL A 23 62.85 6.82 -11.60
N GLU A 24 62.60 5.78 -10.82
CA GLU A 24 63.14 5.60 -9.47
C GLU A 24 64.65 5.29 -9.46
N GLU A 25 65.15 4.54 -10.44
CA GLU A 25 66.58 4.20 -10.53
C GLU A 25 67.43 5.35 -11.05
N LYS A 26 66.86 6.35 -11.73
CA LYS A 26 67.63 7.40 -12.42
C LYS A 26 68.53 8.20 -11.48
N PRO A 27 68.08 8.68 -10.30
CA PRO A 27 68.93 9.36 -9.34
C PRO A 27 70.04 8.45 -8.79
N PHE A 28 69.70 7.17 -8.52
CA PHE A 28 70.67 6.18 -8.06
C PHE A 28 71.77 5.90 -9.09
N LYS A 29 71.38 5.68 -10.36
CA LYS A 29 72.30 5.48 -11.49
C LYS A 29 73.20 6.70 -11.72
N ARG A 30 72.70 7.92 -11.48
CA ARG A 30 73.49 9.14 -11.61
C ARG A 30 74.59 9.21 -10.56
N VAL A 31 74.23 9.04 -9.29
CA VAL A 31 75.18 9.01 -8.17
C VAL A 31 76.19 7.87 -8.34
N SER A 32 75.73 6.65 -8.66
CA SER A 32 76.61 5.50 -8.83
C SER A 32 77.59 5.68 -9.99
N LYS A 33 77.12 6.19 -11.14
CA LYS A 33 77.99 6.49 -12.28
C LYS A 33 79.03 7.56 -11.94
N ARG A 34 78.65 8.62 -11.22
CA ARG A 34 79.58 9.70 -10.85
C ARG A 34 80.65 9.24 -9.85
N LEU A 35 80.29 8.36 -8.91
CA LEU A 35 81.22 7.82 -7.92
C LEU A 35 82.15 6.74 -8.48
N LEU A 36 81.59 5.80 -9.25
CA LEU A 36 82.26 4.55 -9.64
C LEU A 36 82.81 4.57 -11.07
N ALA A 37 82.58 5.64 -11.85
CA ALA A 37 83.14 5.74 -13.19
C ALA A 37 84.68 5.64 -13.12
N PRO A 38 85.33 5.07 -14.15
CA PRO A 38 86.78 5.07 -14.26
C PRO A 38 87.39 6.46 -14.29
N SER A 39 86.63 7.49 -14.70
CA SER A 39 87.03 8.90 -14.71
C SER A 39 86.78 9.62 -13.38
N SER A 40 86.28 8.92 -12.35
CA SER A 40 86.04 9.49 -11.02
C SER A 40 87.36 9.73 -10.30
N PHE A 41 87.45 10.88 -9.62
CA PHE A 41 88.56 11.22 -8.73
C PHE A 41 88.71 10.26 -7.53
N LEU A 42 87.71 9.40 -7.27
CA LEU A 42 87.75 8.38 -6.21
C LEU A 42 88.37 7.06 -6.68
N THR A 43 88.20 6.71 -7.96
CA THR A 43 88.61 5.42 -8.52
C THR A 43 90.00 5.49 -9.18
N THR A 44 90.40 6.66 -9.65
CA THR A 44 91.75 6.88 -10.19
C THR A 44 92.64 7.50 -9.12
N PRO A 45 93.67 6.80 -8.62
CA PRO A 45 94.69 7.45 -7.83
C PRO A 45 95.35 8.50 -8.73
N SER A 46 95.12 9.77 -8.43
CA SER A 46 95.92 10.86 -8.98
C SER A 46 97.36 10.47 -8.73
N LYS A 47 98.13 10.21 -9.81
CA LYS A 47 99.56 9.98 -9.68
C LYS A 47 100.08 11.18 -8.92
N LEU A 48 100.45 10.97 -7.65
CA LEU A 48 101.25 11.94 -6.91
C LEU A 48 102.42 12.26 -7.83
N PRO A 49 102.76 13.55 -8.04
CA PRO A 49 103.99 13.89 -8.70
C PRO A 49 105.12 13.28 -7.87
N THR A 50 105.56 12.07 -8.21
CA THR A 50 106.86 11.57 -7.79
C THR A 50 107.86 12.56 -8.39
N PRO A 51 108.67 13.23 -7.57
CA PRO A 51 109.62 14.20 -8.10
C PRO A 51 110.66 13.45 -8.91
N PRO A 52 110.97 13.84 -10.16
CA PRO A 52 112.26 13.57 -10.73
C PRO A 52 113.19 14.76 -10.48
N LEU A 53 114.43 14.43 -10.13
CA LEU A 53 115.58 15.32 -10.03
C LEU A 53 115.71 16.26 -11.26
N ASP A 54 116.17 17.48 -11.00
CA ASP A 54 116.85 18.40 -11.91
C ASP A 54 116.32 18.53 -13.35
N ILE A 55 115.28 19.33 -13.57
CA ILE A 55 115.06 19.98 -14.87
C ILE A 55 114.68 21.46 -14.64
N LEU A 56 115.65 22.31 -14.96
CA LEU A 56 115.60 23.67 -15.50
C LEU A 56 114.38 24.56 -15.13
N GLN A 57 114.74 25.71 -14.57
CA GLN A 57 113.98 26.83 -14.00
C GLN A 57 112.99 27.56 -14.97
N GLY A 58 112.45 26.90 -15.99
CA GLY A 58 111.57 27.47 -17.02
C GLY A 58 110.14 26.91 -17.09
N ASP A 59 109.84 25.80 -16.42
CA ASP A 59 108.53 25.10 -16.53
C ASP A 59 107.70 25.09 -15.23
N SER A 60 108.13 25.84 -14.20
CA SER A 60 107.40 25.95 -12.93
C SER A 60 105.97 26.48 -13.11
N ASP A 61 105.80 27.43 -14.04
CA ASP A 61 104.52 28.07 -14.30
C ASP A 61 103.55 27.12 -15.02
N HIS A 62 104.06 26.18 -15.82
CA HIS A 62 103.24 25.17 -16.48
C HIS A 62 102.76 24.09 -15.49
N LEU A 63 103.58 23.77 -14.49
CA LEU A 63 103.23 22.81 -13.44
C LEU A 63 102.20 23.38 -12.45
N THR A 64 102.31 24.67 -12.10
CA THR A 64 101.32 25.37 -11.25
C THR A 64 99.97 25.50 -11.94
N LEU A 65 99.95 25.88 -13.23
CA LEU A 65 98.72 25.95 -14.03
C LEU A 65 98.02 24.59 -14.17
N ALA A 66 98.79 23.49 -14.30
CA ALA A 66 98.24 22.15 -14.35
C ALA A 66 97.61 21.73 -13.00
N GLN A 67 98.24 22.11 -11.89
CA GLN A 67 97.75 21.84 -10.55
C GLN A 67 96.47 22.62 -10.22
N GLU A 68 96.39 23.88 -10.64
CA GLU A 68 95.20 24.73 -10.49
C GLU A 68 94.00 24.16 -11.27
N LYS A 69 94.22 23.67 -12.50
CA LYS A 69 93.16 23.00 -13.28
C LYS A 69 92.63 21.76 -12.57
N ILE A 70 93.49 20.90 -12.04
CA ILE A 70 93.07 19.69 -11.30
C ILE A 70 92.28 20.07 -10.04
N ASN A 71 92.69 21.14 -9.34
CA ASN A 71 91.99 21.60 -8.16
C ASN A 71 90.59 22.16 -8.50
N GLU A 72 90.46 22.89 -9.61
CA GLU A 72 89.19 23.40 -10.11
C GLU A 72 88.25 22.26 -10.53
N GLU A 73 88.76 21.24 -11.24
CA GLU A 73 87.99 20.05 -11.61
C GLU A 73 87.52 19.26 -10.37
N ARG A 74 88.36 19.16 -9.32
CA ARG A 74 87.97 18.56 -8.03
C ARG A 74 86.88 19.35 -7.33
N ARG A 75 86.95 20.68 -7.39
CA ARG A 75 85.92 21.56 -6.81
C ARG A 75 84.59 21.37 -7.53
N GLN A 76 84.60 21.40 -8.86
CA GLN A 76 83.42 21.15 -9.69
C GLN A 76 82.84 19.76 -9.42
N PHE A 77 83.67 18.73 -9.34
CA PHE A 77 83.23 17.37 -8.99
C PHE A 77 82.52 17.31 -7.64
N LYS A 78 83.04 18.02 -6.62
CA LYS A 78 82.41 18.08 -5.30
C LYS A 78 81.05 18.77 -5.34
N GLU A 79 80.93 19.89 -6.05
CA GLU A 79 79.66 20.62 -6.21
C GLU A 79 78.61 19.78 -6.95
N ASP A 80 79.03 19.13 -8.03
CA ASP A 80 78.22 18.18 -8.79
C ASP A 80 77.72 17.00 -7.94
N LEU A 81 78.60 16.45 -7.10
CA LEU A 81 78.28 15.37 -6.18
C LEU A 81 77.21 15.81 -5.17
N LEU A 82 77.38 17.00 -4.58
CA LEU A 82 76.40 17.56 -3.64
C LEU A 82 75.03 17.76 -4.30
N PHE A 83 75.01 18.24 -5.54
CA PHE A 83 73.77 18.40 -6.29
C PHE A 83 73.07 17.06 -6.54
N ASP A 84 73.83 16.02 -6.92
CA ASP A 84 73.26 14.69 -7.16
C ASP A 84 72.74 14.04 -5.88
N PHE A 85 73.43 14.17 -4.75
CA PHE A 85 72.94 13.67 -3.47
C PHE A 85 71.69 14.43 -3.00
N SER A 86 71.64 15.75 -3.22
CA SER A 86 70.43 16.53 -2.93
C SER A 86 69.23 16.09 -3.79
N ALA A 87 69.47 15.82 -5.08
CA ALA A 87 68.44 15.29 -5.97
C ALA A 87 68.01 13.87 -5.58
N PHE A 88 68.95 13.03 -5.14
CA PHE A 88 68.66 11.68 -4.64
C PHE A 88 67.81 11.72 -3.36
N ASP A 89 68.16 12.56 -2.39
CA ASP A 89 67.40 12.71 -1.14
C ASP A 89 65.96 13.21 -1.41
N SER A 90 65.82 14.22 -2.28
CA SER A 90 64.51 14.70 -2.74
C SER A 90 63.66 13.60 -3.38
N SER A 91 64.29 12.70 -4.15
CA SER A 91 63.61 11.56 -4.75
C SER A 91 63.16 10.54 -3.71
N LEU A 92 64.00 10.27 -2.71
CA LEU A 92 63.71 9.30 -1.64
C LEU A 92 62.53 9.79 -0.78
N ILE A 93 62.55 11.07 -0.40
CA ILE A 93 61.45 11.73 0.33
C ILE A 93 60.14 11.64 -0.48
N ARG A 94 60.19 11.90 -1.78
CA ARG A 94 59.01 11.78 -2.66
C ARG A 94 58.45 10.35 -2.68
N ILE A 95 59.31 9.34 -2.80
CA ILE A 95 58.88 7.92 -2.79
C ILE A 95 58.21 7.57 -1.46
N GLN A 96 58.77 8.02 -0.33
CA GLN A 96 58.18 7.81 0.99
C GLN A 96 56.81 8.47 1.13
N PHE A 97 56.66 9.73 0.68
CA PHE A 97 55.37 10.41 0.68
C PHE A 97 54.35 9.72 -0.20
N LEU A 98 54.76 9.27 -1.39
CA LEU A 98 53.88 8.55 -2.29
C LEU A 98 53.41 7.22 -1.68
N ARG A 99 54.32 6.47 -1.05
CA ARG A 99 53.98 5.24 -0.32
C ARG A 99 52.95 5.50 0.78
N ASN A 100 53.22 6.47 1.65
CA ASN A 100 52.33 6.80 2.76
C ASN A 100 50.97 7.33 2.28
N SER A 101 50.95 8.10 1.18
CA SER A 101 49.71 8.58 0.56
C SER A 101 48.90 7.42 -0.03
N ASN A 102 49.54 6.50 -0.75
CA ASN A 102 48.90 5.33 -1.33
C ASN A 102 48.33 4.41 -0.26
N GLU A 103 49.02 4.24 0.88
CA GLU A 103 48.53 3.46 2.02
C GLU A 103 47.24 4.06 2.60
N ARG A 104 47.22 5.38 2.82
CA ARG A 104 46.02 6.09 3.28
C ARG A 104 44.87 6.00 2.28
N GLU A 105 45.15 6.15 0.99
CA GLU A 105 44.12 6.06 -0.04
C GLU A 105 43.56 4.63 -0.14
N ARG A 106 44.41 3.60 0.00
CA ARG A 106 43.97 2.19 0.09
C ARG A 106 43.08 1.96 1.32
N GLU A 107 43.40 2.56 2.46
CA GLU A 107 42.56 2.50 3.66
C GLU A 107 41.20 3.16 3.42
N ARG A 108 41.21 4.35 2.81
CA ARG A 108 39.99 5.06 2.42
C ARG A 108 39.12 4.22 1.49
N TYR A 109 39.68 3.61 0.45
CA TYR A 109 38.94 2.73 -0.45
C TYR A 109 38.41 1.48 0.26
N ARG A 110 39.13 0.93 1.25
CA ARG A 110 38.63 -0.18 2.06
C ARG A 110 37.43 0.24 2.91
N ALA A 111 37.50 1.39 3.57
CA ALA A 111 36.38 1.95 4.33
C ALA A 111 35.17 2.27 3.43
N ASP A 112 35.40 2.89 2.27
CA ASP A 112 34.34 3.20 1.31
C ASP A 112 33.68 1.93 0.76
N LYS A 113 34.48 0.91 0.42
CA LYS A 113 33.97 -0.40 0.00
C LYS A 113 33.07 -1.02 1.08
N ALA A 114 33.50 -1.00 2.34
CA ALA A 114 32.71 -1.52 3.45
C ALA A 114 31.36 -0.80 3.57
N ARG A 115 31.37 0.54 3.52
CA ARG A 115 30.15 1.37 3.57
C ARG A 115 29.19 1.07 2.42
N ILE A 116 29.72 0.91 1.19
CA ILE A 116 28.91 0.59 0.01
C ILE A 116 28.27 -0.79 0.18
N LEU A 117 29.02 -1.78 0.65
CA LEU A 117 28.50 -3.14 0.87
C LEU A 117 27.42 -3.16 1.96
N GLU A 118 27.62 -2.44 3.07
CA GLU A 118 26.64 -2.28 4.13
C GLU A 118 25.37 -1.61 3.61
N THR A 119 25.50 -0.51 2.86
CA THR A 119 24.36 0.20 2.28
C THR A 119 23.60 -0.71 1.31
N ALA A 120 24.30 -1.46 0.46
CA ALA A 120 23.69 -2.40 -0.47
C ALA A 120 22.96 -3.55 0.25
N GLN A 121 23.47 -4.00 1.39
CA GLN A 121 22.79 -4.98 2.23
C GLN A 121 21.53 -4.40 2.86
N HIS A 122 21.62 -3.21 3.46
CA HIS A 122 20.47 -2.50 4.04
C HIS A 122 19.36 -2.22 3.01
N VAL A 123 19.72 -1.85 1.78
CA VAL A 123 18.75 -1.67 0.68
C VAL A 123 18.05 -2.99 0.33
N ARG A 124 18.78 -4.11 0.29
CA ARG A 124 18.19 -5.43 0.03
C ARG A 124 17.19 -5.84 1.11
N GLU A 125 17.56 -5.65 2.38
CA GLU A 125 16.70 -5.95 3.53
C GLU A 125 15.43 -5.09 3.52
N ASN A 126 15.57 -3.78 3.31
CA ASN A 126 14.42 -2.89 3.18
C ASN A 126 13.53 -3.25 2.00
N ASN A 127 14.10 -3.63 0.86
CA ASN A 127 13.29 -4.06 -0.29
C ASN A 127 12.49 -5.34 0.02
N ALA A 128 13.07 -6.27 0.78
CA ALA A 128 12.36 -7.46 1.24
C ALA A 128 11.19 -7.11 2.17
N LEU A 129 11.40 -6.21 3.14
CA LEU A 129 10.34 -5.73 4.03
C LEU A 129 9.22 -5.02 3.26
N LEU A 130 9.56 -4.13 2.33
CA LEU A 130 8.58 -3.43 1.49
C LEU A 130 7.74 -4.38 0.64
N ARG A 131 8.31 -5.50 0.18
CA ARG A 131 7.53 -6.53 -0.54
C ARG A 131 6.50 -7.21 0.36
N ILE A 132 6.86 -7.49 1.61
CA ILE A 132 5.92 -8.07 2.59
C ILE A 132 4.78 -7.09 2.86
N GLN A 133 5.10 -5.83 3.17
CA GLN A 133 4.09 -4.79 3.41
C GLN A 133 3.17 -4.58 2.20
N LEU A 134 3.73 -4.63 0.99
CA LEU A 134 2.95 -4.51 -0.24
C LEU A 134 1.98 -5.68 -0.42
N GLU A 135 2.37 -6.90 -0.04
CA GLU A 135 1.49 -8.06 -0.09
C GLU A 135 0.36 -7.96 0.93
N GLU A 136 0.65 -7.56 2.16
CA GLU A 136 -0.35 -7.31 3.20
C GLU A 136 -1.36 -6.21 2.78
N ALA A 137 -0.85 -5.13 2.18
CA ALA A 137 -1.68 -4.05 1.67
C ALA A 137 -2.61 -4.50 0.53
N LYS A 138 -2.11 -5.36 -0.37
CA LYS A 138 -2.94 -5.96 -1.44
C LYS A 138 -4.04 -6.85 -0.88
N GLN A 139 -3.73 -7.71 0.10
CA GLN A 139 -4.73 -8.55 0.75
C GLN A 139 -5.82 -7.71 1.42
N THR A 140 -5.43 -6.63 2.10
CA THR A 140 -6.37 -5.69 2.71
C THR A 140 -7.25 -5.00 1.66
N LEU A 141 -6.67 -4.60 0.53
CA LEU A 141 -7.40 -4.00 -0.59
C LEU A 141 -8.41 -4.98 -1.20
N GLU A 142 -8.04 -6.26 -1.37
CA GLU A 142 -8.96 -7.29 -1.85
C GLU A 142 -10.12 -7.52 -0.89
N GLN A 143 -9.87 -7.51 0.43
CA GLN A 143 -10.94 -7.59 1.42
C GLN A 143 -11.90 -6.40 1.32
N ARG A 144 -11.36 -5.17 1.18
CA ARG A 144 -12.18 -3.97 1.00
C ARG A 144 -13.04 -4.03 -0.25
N LYS A 145 -12.49 -4.47 -1.38
CA LYS A 145 -13.26 -4.68 -2.61
C LYS A 145 -14.43 -5.66 -2.40
N LYS A 146 -14.21 -6.77 -1.68
CA LYS A 146 -15.29 -7.70 -1.35
C LYS A 146 -16.36 -7.05 -0.47
N PHE A 147 -15.96 -6.21 0.49
CA PHE A 147 -16.93 -5.45 1.30
C PHE A 147 -17.70 -4.43 0.47
N ASP A 148 -17.04 -3.74 -0.46
CA ASP A 148 -17.67 -2.78 -1.37
C ASP A 148 -18.69 -3.50 -2.29
N GLU A 149 -18.34 -4.66 -2.85
CA GLU A 149 -19.27 -5.48 -3.64
C GLU A 149 -20.50 -5.92 -2.83
N LEU A 150 -20.32 -6.30 -1.56
CA LEU A 150 -21.42 -6.65 -0.68
C LEU A 150 -22.27 -5.42 -0.33
N ALA A 151 -21.63 -4.29 -0.07
CA ALA A 151 -22.31 -3.03 0.20
C ALA A 151 -23.15 -2.60 -1.00
N GLU A 152 -22.62 -2.67 -2.22
CA GLU A 152 -23.35 -2.35 -3.45
C GLU A 152 -24.54 -3.29 -3.67
N LYS A 153 -24.40 -4.59 -3.40
CA LYS A 153 -25.53 -5.54 -3.46
C LYS A 153 -26.64 -5.21 -2.47
N ILE A 154 -26.28 -4.71 -1.28
CA ILE A 154 -27.24 -4.36 -0.22
C ILE A 154 -27.91 -3.02 -0.53
N THR A 155 -27.14 -2.00 -0.89
CA THR A 155 -27.64 -0.62 -1.10
C THR A 155 -28.23 -0.40 -2.48
N GLY A 156 -27.77 -1.13 -3.50
CA GLY A 156 -28.27 -1.06 -4.87
C GLY A 156 -29.57 -1.83 -5.09
N ASN A 157 -29.95 -2.74 -4.19
CA ASN A 157 -31.21 -3.45 -4.30
C ASN A 157 -32.38 -2.59 -3.83
N ARG A 158 -33.14 -2.04 -4.77
CA ARG A 158 -34.32 -1.20 -4.51
C ARG A 158 -35.41 -1.88 -3.65
N LEU A 159 -35.41 -3.21 -3.56
CA LEU A 159 -36.34 -3.96 -2.69
C LEU A 159 -35.92 -3.93 -1.21
N LEU A 160 -34.64 -3.75 -0.93
CA LEU A 160 -34.12 -3.64 0.43
C LEU A 160 -34.27 -2.19 0.90
N ARG A 161 -35.19 -1.96 1.83
CA ARG A 161 -35.35 -0.66 2.50
C ARG A 161 -34.31 -0.50 3.61
N PRO A 162 -33.94 0.75 3.97
CA PRO A 162 -33.12 1.01 5.14
C PRO A 162 -33.70 0.38 6.41
N ARG A 163 -32.82 -0.04 7.32
CA ARG A 163 -33.23 -0.75 8.55
C ARG A 163 -34.15 0.11 9.43
N GLU A 164 -33.89 1.42 9.51
CA GLU A 164 -34.69 2.35 10.30
C GLU A 164 -36.14 2.44 9.80
N ASP A 165 -36.32 2.55 8.47
CA ASP A 165 -37.64 2.56 7.84
C ASP A 165 -38.38 1.24 8.04
N GLN A 166 -37.68 0.11 7.95
CA GLN A 166 -38.27 -1.20 8.21
C GLN A 166 -38.78 -1.30 9.64
N LEU A 167 -38.01 -0.83 10.63
CA LEU A 167 -38.41 -0.82 12.04
C LEU A 167 -39.62 0.09 12.29
N ALA A 168 -39.67 1.27 11.66
CA ALA A 168 -40.82 2.16 11.77
C ALA A 168 -42.10 1.54 11.19
N ASN A 169 -42.00 0.90 10.01
CA ASN A 169 -43.12 0.20 9.39
C ASN A 169 -43.59 -1.00 10.22
N LEU A 170 -42.67 -1.77 10.80
CA LEU A 170 -43.01 -2.89 11.69
C LEU A 170 -43.77 -2.40 12.93
N ARG A 171 -43.29 -1.34 13.59
CA ARG A 171 -44.00 -0.75 14.75
C ARG A 171 -45.42 -0.32 14.39
N LYS A 172 -45.58 0.34 13.23
CA LYS A 172 -46.89 0.76 12.76
C LYS A 172 -47.82 -0.43 12.49
N LEU A 173 -47.33 -1.47 11.82
CA LEU A 173 -48.09 -2.69 11.56
C LEU A 173 -48.48 -3.40 12.87
N GLU A 174 -47.59 -3.45 13.85
CA GLU A 174 -47.88 -4.01 15.18
C GLU A 174 -48.98 -3.23 15.91
N GLU A 175 -48.99 -1.90 15.79
CA GLU A 175 -50.03 -1.03 16.33
C GLU A 175 -51.38 -1.27 15.65
N GLU A 176 -51.40 -1.32 14.31
CA GLU A 176 -52.59 -1.62 13.49
C GLU A 176 -53.16 -3.02 13.81
N CYS A 177 -52.30 -4.04 13.92
CA CYS A 177 -52.72 -5.39 14.34
C CYS A 177 -53.35 -5.38 15.73
N ARG A 178 -52.75 -4.65 16.68
CA ARG A 178 -53.28 -4.52 18.04
C ARG A 178 -54.63 -3.80 18.06
N GLU A 179 -54.85 -2.85 17.17
CA GLU A 179 -56.14 -2.17 16.98
C GLU A 179 -57.19 -3.10 16.40
N LEU A 180 -56.89 -3.80 15.31
CA LEU A 180 -57.80 -4.77 14.69
C LEU A 180 -58.18 -5.91 15.65
N GLU A 181 -57.26 -6.36 16.50
CA GLU A 181 -57.57 -7.33 17.54
C GLU A 181 -58.54 -6.78 18.59
N ARG A 182 -58.40 -5.50 18.98
CA ARG A 182 -59.34 -4.82 19.88
C ARG A 182 -60.70 -4.65 19.23
N GLU A 183 -60.75 -4.23 17.98
CA GLU A 183 -61.99 -4.13 17.22
C GLU A 183 -62.67 -5.48 17.05
N SER A 184 -61.93 -6.53 16.71
CA SER A 184 -62.46 -7.89 16.60
C SER A 184 -63.09 -8.36 17.92
N LYS A 185 -62.45 -8.07 19.06
CA LYS A 185 -63.01 -8.35 20.38
C LYS A 185 -64.31 -7.55 20.62
N ASN A 186 -64.34 -6.27 20.26
CA ASN A 186 -65.53 -5.43 20.38
C ASN A 186 -66.67 -5.90 19.46
N TYR A 187 -66.37 -6.31 18.22
CA TYR A 187 -67.34 -6.89 17.30
C TYR A 187 -67.91 -8.21 17.82
N LYS A 188 -67.10 -9.06 18.46
CA LYS A 188 -67.60 -10.27 19.13
C LYS A 188 -68.60 -9.94 20.24
N ILE A 189 -68.31 -8.93 21.07
CA ILE A 189 -69.22 -8.47 22.14
C ILE A 189 -70.52 -7.94 21.54
N THR A 190 -70.43 -6.97 20.62
CA THR A 190 -71.63 -6.37 20.01
C THR A 190 -72.46 -7.37 19.20
N TRP A 191 -71.83 -8.37 18.57
CA TRP A 191 -72.55 -9.46 17.90
C TRP A 191 -73.30 -10.35 18.89
N ALA A 192 -72.70 -10.67 20.04
CA ALA A 192 -73.36 -11.43 21.10
C ALA A 192 -74.59 -10.67 21.64
N GLU A 193 -74.45 -9.37 21.92
CA GLU A 193 -75.57 -8.51 22.36
C GLU A 193 -76.68 -8.42 21.31
N ARG A 194 -76.34 -8.29 20.01
CA ARG A 194 -77.33 -8.29 18.93
C ARG A 194 -78.06 -9.62 18.82
N ARG A 195 -77.34 -10.73 18.98
CA ARG A 195 -77.94 -12.07 18.97
C ARG A 195 -78.91 -12.26 20.14
N GLU A 196 -78.56 -11.76 21.32
CA GLU A 196 -79.44 -11.76 22.49
C GLU A 196 -80.69 -10.90 22.24
N LYS A 197 -80.53 -9.67 21.76
CA LYS A 197 -81.66 -8.78 21.42
C LYS A 197 -82.58 -9.40 20.37
N PHE A 198 -82.02 -10.01 19.32
CA PHE A 198 -82.81 -10.72 18.31
C PHE A 198 -83.53 -11.94 18.90
N GLY A 199 -82.88 -12.66 19.82
CA GLY A 199 -83.51 -13.74 20.58
C GLY A 199 -84.74 -13.28 21.36
N ARG A 200 -84.63 -12.15 22.08
CA ARG A 200 -85.76 -11.54 22.79
C ARG A 200 -86.90 -11.15 21.85
N ILE A 201 -86.61 -10.53 20.71
CA ILE A 201 -87.62 -10.17 19.70
C ILE A 201 -88.33 -11.42 19.14
N VAL A 202 -87.60 -12.50 18.88
CA VAL A 202 -88.18 -13.76 18.40
C VAL A 202 -89.08 -14.38 19.48
N GLU A 203 -88.67 -14.34 20.74
CA GLU A 203 -89.45 -14.82 21.88
C GLU A 203 -90.74 -14.00 22.08
N GLU A 204 -90.64 -12.66 22.11
CA GLU A 204 -91.79 -11.76 22.15
C GLU A 204 -92.71 -11.97 20.94
N GLY A 205 -92.15 -12.17 19.74
CA GLY A 205 -92.94 -12.49 18.55
C GLY A 205 -93.61 -13.87 18.61
N MET A 206 -93.03 -14.85 19.29
CA MET A 206 -93.68 -16.13 19.59
C MET A 206 -94.79 -15.96 20.63
N GLN A 207 -94.58 -15.16 21.68
CA GLN A 207 -95.59 -14.84 22.69
C GLN A 207 -96.78 -14.10 22.06
N LEU A 208 -96.53 -13.11 21.19
CA LEU A 208 -97.57 -12.42 20.44
C LEU A 208 -98.35 -13.40 19.55
N ARG A 209 -97.68 -14.34 18.87
CA ARG A 209 -98.37 -15.40 18.11
C ARG A 209 -99.20 -16.34 18.99
N ARG A 210 -98.77 -16.60 20.23
CA ARG A 210 -99.56 -17.36 21.21
C ARG A 210 -100.77 -16.55 21.65
N LEU A 211 -100.61 -15.28 22.02
CA LEU A 211 -101.72 -14.39 22.34
C LEU A 211 -102.72 -14.26 21.18
N ILE A 212 -102.26 -14.11 19.94
CA ILE A 212 -103.14 -14.09 18.76
C ILE A 212 -103.86 -15.43 18.57
N ARG A 213 -103.20 -16.55 18.86
CA ARG A 213 -103.84 -17.88 18.78
C ARG A 213 -104.85 -18.04 19.90
N ASP A 214 -104.50 -17.68 21.12
CA ASP A 214 -105.36 -17.76 22.29
C ASP A 214 -106.57 -16.82 22.10
N GLU A 215 -106.37 -15.63 21.54
CA GLU A 215 -107.45 -14.70 21.16
C GLU A 215 -108.28 -15.22 19.98
N LYS A 216 -107.65 -15.84 18.97
CA LYS A 216 -108.37 -16.54 17.88
C LYS A 216 -109.17 -17.74 18.40
N GLU A 217 -108.62 -18.52 19.32
CA GLU A 217 -109.24 -19.69 19.94
C GLU A 217 -110.31 -19.23 20.94
N GLU A 218 -110.17 -18.08 21.60
CA GLU A 218 -111.22 -17.43 22.41
C GLU A 218 -112.36 -16.92 21.53
N VAL A 219 -112.06 -16.42 20.32
CA VAL A 219 -113.07 -16.06 19.30
C VAL A 219 -113.75 -17.31 18.74
N GLU A 220 -113.01 -18.37 18.41
CA GLU A 220 -113.56 -19.68 17.98
C GLU A 220 -114.36 -20.35 19.10
N ARG A 221 -114.03 -20.19 20.38
CA ARG A 221 -114.82 -20.69 21.52
C ARG A 221 -116.05 -19.84 21.80
N ARG A 222 -116.03 -18.56 21.39
CA ARG A 222 -117.17 -17.63 21.44
C ARG A 222 -118.10 -17.79 20.24
N GLU A 223 -117.60 -18.33 19.13
CA GLU A 223 -118.36 -18.64 17.91
C GLU A 223 -118.78 -20.12 17.84
N GLY A 224 -118.08 -21.03 18.52
CA GLY A 224 -118.38 -22.47 18.61
C GLY A 224 -119.62 -22.85 19.43
N MET A 225 -120.52 -21.90 19.71
CA MET A 225 -121.87 -22.13 20.23
C MET A 225 -122.95 -21.58 19.28
N ALA A 226 -122.66 -21.53 17.98
CA ALA A 226 -123.65 -21.42 16.91
C ALA A 226 -123.10 -22.11 15.65
N GLU A 227 -123.34 -23.42 15.53
CA GLU A 227 -123.33 -24.11 14.24
C GLU A 227 -124.79 -24.46 13.92
N ASP A 228 -125.30 -23.83 12.87
CA ASP A 228 -126.36 -24.22 11.92
C ASP A 228 -126.60 -22.96 11.06
N GLU A 229 -126.65 -22.93 9.73
CA GLU A 229 -126.48 -23.90 8.66
C GLU A 229 -126.52 -23.06 7.36
N ASP A 230 -125.74 -23.46 6.36
CA ASP A 230 -125.92 -23.26 4.91
C ASP A 230 -126.00 -21.88 4.20
N GLY A 231 -125.36 -21.85 3.02
CA GLY A 231 -126.03 -21.33 1.81
C GLY A 231 -125.30 -20.29 0.95
N GLU A 232 -124.50 -20.79 0.00
CA GLU A 232 -124.35 -20.33 -1.40
C GLU A 232 -124.00 -18.86 -1.79
N ASN A 233 -122.77 -18.74 -2.34
CA ASN A 233 -122.44 -18.37 -3.73
C ASN A 233 -122.47 -16.89 -4.23
N ILE A 234 -121.52 -16.64 -5.15
CA ILE A 234 -121.40 -15.61 -6.20
C ILE A 234 -120.46 -14.42 -5.94
N ASP A 235 -119.20 -14.62 -6.34
CA ASP A 235 -118.48 -13.99 -7.47
C ASP A 235 -118.27 -12.44 -7.58
N ILE A 236 -117.11 -12.15 -8.19
CA ILE A 236 -116.63 -11.00 -8.99
C ILE A 236 -115.90 -9.80 -8.33
N THR A 237 -114.68 -9.60 -8.87
CA THR A 237 -113.89 -8.38 -9.13
C THR A 237 -112.74 -8.08 -8.14
N SER A 238 -111.47 -8.29 -8.49
CA SER A 238 -110.62 -7.58 -9.47
C SER A 238 -110.12 -6.20 -9.01
N ARG A 239 -108.84 -6.16 -8.57
CA ARG A 239 -107.83 -5.06 -8.62
C ARG A 239 -106.73 -5.41 -7.59
N GLY A 240 -105.44 -5.54 -7.90
CA GLY A 240 -104.61 -4.79 -8.83
C GLY A 240 -103.68 -3.86 -8.03
N GLY A 241 -102.36 -4.12 -8.01
CA GLY A 241 -101.35 -3.19 -7.44
C GLY A 241 -100.17 -3.91 -6.78
N GLN A 242 -99.17 -4.31 -7.55
CA GLN A 242 -97.90 -3.59 -7.76
C GLN A 242 -96.80 -3.89 -6.72
N THR A 243 -95.90 -4.78 -7.13
CA THR A 243 -94.48 -4.77 -6.77
C THR A 243 -93.79 -3.48 -7.23
N PRO A 244 -92.96 -2.82 -6.40
CA PRO A 244 -91.90 -1.96 -6.90
C PRO A 244 -90.59 -2.73 -6.98
N LYS A 245 -90.16 -2.96 -8.22
CA LYS A 245 -88.80 -3.30 -8.61
C LYS A 245 -87.98 -2.01 -8.57
N HIS A 246 -86.83 -2.00 -7.90
CA HIS A 246 -85.79 -0.98 -8.16
C HIS A 246 -84.40 -1.62 -8.35
N PRO A 247 -83.54 -0.97 -9.15
CA PRO A 247 -82.51 -1.63 -9.94
C PRO A 247 -81.11 -1.65 -9.29
N SER A 248 -80.35 -2.68 -9.68
CA SER A 248 -78.93 -2.69 -10.04
C SER A 248 -78.00 -1.62 -9.44
N GLY A 249 -76.98 -2.08 -8.71
CA GLY A 249 -75.83 -1.25 -8.32
C GLY A 249 -74.67 -2.01 -7.69
N ASN A 250 -74.33 -3.21 -8.17
CA ASN A 250 -73.07 -3.87 -7.81
C ASN A 250 -71.92 -3.21 -8.57
N GLY A 251 -71.30 -2.20 -7.96
CA GLY A 251 -70.13 -1.49 -8.49
C GLY A 251 -68.94 -1.59 -7.54
N THR A 252 -68.15 -2.65 -7.65
CA THR A 252 -66.76 -2.66 -7.20
C THR A 252 -65.95 -1.66 -8.04
N PRO A 253 -65.28 -0.65 -7.46
CA PRO A 253 -64.29 0.12 -8.19
C PRO A 253 -62.98 -0.68 -8.28
N LYS A 254 -62.56 -0.95 -9.51
CA LYS A 254 -61.21 -1.40 -9.85
C LYS A 254 -60.19 -0.33 -9.49
N VAL A 255 -59.08 -0.79 -8.94
CA VAL A 255 -57.80 -0.08 -8.78
C VAL A 255 -57.38 0.55 -10.11
N ARG A 256 -57.03 1.83 -10.09
CA ARG A 256 -56.39 2.54 -11.20
C ARG A 256 -54.94 2.84 -10.80
N ASN A 257 -54.02 2.13 -11.44
CA ASN A 257 -52.59 2.44 -11.52
C ASN A 257 -52.42 3.55 -12.55
N ASP A 258 -51.81 4.67 -12.16
CA ASP A 258 -51.13 5.64 -13.03
C ASP A 258 -49.99 6.20 -12.13
N LEU A 259 -48.73 5.75 -12.25
CA LEU A 259 -47.70 6.30 -13.15
C LEU A 259 -47.73 7.84 -13.24
N ILE A 260 -47.00 8.50 -12.34
CA ILE A 260 -45.86 9.43 -12.56
C ILE A 260 -45.14 9.61 -11.22
#